data_AF-A0A950K333-F1
#
_entry.id   AF-A0A950K333-F1
#
_cell.length_a   1.000
_cell.length_b   1.000
_cell.length_c   1.000
_cell.angle_alpha   90.00
_cell.angle_beta   90.00
_cell.angle_gamma   90.00
#
_symmetry.space_group_name_H-M   'P 1'
#
loop_
_entity.id
_entity.type
_entity.pdbx_description
1 polymer ?
#
loop_
_entity_poly.entity_id
_entity_poly.type
_entity_poly.pdbx_seq_one_letter_code
_entity_poly.pdbx_strand_id
1 'polypeptide(L)'
;MSVRFDELLPRALDSDLAGPEEREFLALLEDPGHAAAFAESSRLDRELTGLLAAPVSDETLVRLVFRDLDRGPDRGHTTRILAVLDRVRRDAGTRRKATRRSSRSTTSGPASWWLAAALFAAALLVAVLSPSAPPKPRKETVRVPIVIDPAPPPPAPLPPEAPAPQPKPERAPEPLLVPPPPPPRPEAPVPAAPPAEPAPAPRTVSPTVVSVARVEHVEGAAGVKEGQELLAGHDLDTGTDGIIVLRLPDATRIDLAPGTQLRGLSGAAEEKRFTLQRGKISADVAPRAPGARPFVVHTPEAEVAVLGTRFSLSLTPGLTRLDVDRGRVKLSRRSDGVSAEVPAGQAAVTGPGIRPVARPCPGGAPLIVSFSVVDVDSGKPVAGLDPVPDEAVLVLASLPRINLRANVLPATTGSVVFGFDGNAAFNLQNGPPYAAYAQGDKGRYQAWTLAPGSHTLTATPYAAARGGGSAGGALTLAFRVR
;
A
#
# COMPACT_ATOMS: atom_id res chain seq x y z
N MET A 1 -33.38 -8.73 -18.56
CA MET A 1 -32.73 -9.54 -17.52
C MET A 1 -33.30 -9.13 -16.18
N SER A 2 -33.21 -9.98 -15.16
CA SER A 2 -33.69 -9.66 -13.81
C SER A 2 -32.65 -8.82 -13.07
N VAL A 3 -33.08 -7.76 -12.38
CA VAL A 3 -32.21 -6.96 -11.50
C VAL A 3 -31.46 -7.85 -10.49
N ARG A 4 -32.10 -8.91 -10.02
CA ARG A 4 -31.51 -9.89 -9.09
C ARG A 4 -30.49 -10.82 -9.76
N PHE A 5 -30.65 -11.10 -11.06
CA PHE A 5 -29.63 -11.82 -11.82
C PHE A 5 -28.39 -10.93 -12.05
N ASP A 6 -28.61 -9.67 -12.42
CA ASP A 6 -27.53 -8.69 -12.65
C ASP A 6 -26.74 -8.37 -11.36
N GLU A 7 -27.38 -8.46 -10.18
CA GLU A 7 -26.75 -8.35 -8.86
C GLU A 7 -25.88 -9.57 -8.49
N LEU A 8 -26.35 -10.79 -8.79
CA LEU A 8 -25.67 -12.04 -8.41
C LEU A 8 -24.62 -12.48 -9.44
N LEU A 9 -24.75 -12.10 -10.71
CA LEU A 9 -23.87 -12.48 -11.82
C LEU A 9 -22.37 -12.17 -11.56
N PRO A 10 -21.95 -10.98 -11.08
CA PRO A 10 -20.55 -10.72 -10.79
C PRO A 10 -19.99 -11.67 -9.71
N ARG A 11 -20.72 -11.85 -8.61
CA ARG A 11 -20.33 -12.76 -7.51
C ARG A 11 -20.33 -14.22 -7.93
N ALA A 12 -21.16 -14.62 -8.90
CA ALA A 12 -21.11 -15.95 -9.50
C ALA A 12 -19.82 -16.19 -10.28
N LEU A 13 -19.36 -15.20 -11.05
CA LEU A 13 -18.11 -15.28 -11.83
C LEU A 13 -16.88 -15.36 -10.89
N ASP A 14 -16.84 -14.51 -9.85
CA ASP A 14 -15.80 -14.52 -8.82
C ASP A 14 -15.82 -15.79 -7.93
N SER A 15 -16.84 -16.65 -8.05
CA SER A 15 -17.09 -17.81 -7.18
C SER A 15 -17.31 -17.46 -5.70
N ASP A 16 -18.00 -16.34 -5.45
CA ASP A 16 -18.32 -15.74 -4.14
C ASP A 16 -19.81 -15.95 -3.72
N LEU A 17 -20.56 -16.76 -4.46
CA LEU A 17 -21.88 -17.22 -4.03
C LEU A 17 -21.77 -18.43 -3.08
N ALA A 18 -22.65 -18.50 -2.10
CA ALA A 18 -22.75 -19.64 -1.19
C ALA A 18 -24.18 -19.90 -0.73
N GLY A 19 -24.55 -21.17 -0.56
CA GLY A 19 -25.67 -21.57 0.30
C GLY A 19 -27.06 -21.21 -0.25
N PRO A 20 -27.77 -20.19 0.27
CA PRO A 20 -29.05 -19.75 -0.32
C PRO A 20 -28.89 -19.00 -1.64
N GLU A 21 -27.92 -18.07 -1.76
CA GLU A 21 -27.76 -17.22 -2.94
C GLU A 21 -27.31 -18.02 -4.17
N GLU A 22 -26.50 -19.05 -3.96
CA GLU A 22 -26.06 -20.00 -4.98
C GLU A 22 -27.25 -20.76 -5.58
N ARG A 23 -28.21 -21.20 -4.75
CA ARG A 23 -29.44 -21.88 -5.21
C ARG A 23 -30.42 -20.92 -5.87
N GLU A 24 -30.49 -19.67 -5.41
CA GLU A 24 -31.25 -18.60 -6.05
C GLU A 24 -30.71 -18.31 -7.46
N PHE A 25 -29.39 -18.21 -7.61
CA PHE A 25 -28.75 -17.98 -8.91
C PHE A 25 -28.91 -19.18 -9.85
N LEU A 26 -28.76 -20.41 -9.36
CA LEU A 26 -29.00 -21.62 -10.16
C LEU A 26 -30.44 -21.71 -10.68
N ALA A 27 -31.44 -21.31 -9.88
CA ALA A 27 -32.84 -21.23 -10.33
C ALA A 27 -33.05 -20.11 -11.36
N LEU A 28 -32.35 -18.98 -11.25
CA LEU A 28 -32.40 -17.92 -12.27
C LEU A 28 -31.78 -18.35 -13.62
N LEU A 29 -30.82 -19.29 -13.60
CA LEU A 29 -30.23 -19.89 -14.80
C LEU A 29 -31.13 -20.91 -15.52
N GLU A 30 -32.32 -21.24 -15.00
CA GLU A 30 -33.32 -22.02 -15.73
C GLU A 30 -33.96 -21.22 -16.89
N ASP A 31 -33.88 -19.88 -16.86
CA ASP A 31 -34.23 -19.02 -18.00
C ASP A 31 -33.12 -19.07 -19.08
N PRO A 32 -33.43 -19.48 -20.33
CA PRO A 32 -32.46 -19.51 -21.43
C PRO A 32 -31.74 -18.17 -21.68
N GLY A 33 -32.39 -17.03 -21.39
CA GLY A 33 -31.79 -15.70 -21.53
C GLY A 33 -30.72 -15.42 -20.48
N HIS A 34 -30.95 -15.82 -19.22
CA HIS A 34 -29.94 -15.72 -18.15
C HIS A 34 -28.82 -16.75 -18.34
N ALA A 35 -29.14 -17.98 -18.78
CA ALA A 35 -28.15 -18.99 -19.13
C ALA A 35 -27.21 -18.52 -20.26
N ALA A 36 -27.75 -17.91 -21.32
CA ALA A 36 -26.96 -17.36 -22.41
C ALA A 36 -26.06 -16.20 -21.94
N ALA A 37 -26.59 -15.26 -21.16
CA ALA A 37 -25.82 -14.15 -20.61
C ALA A 37 -24.69 -14.63 -19.68
N PHE A 38 -24.97 -15.59 -18.78
CA PHE A 38 -23.95 -16.19 -17.92
C PHE A 38 -22.88 -16.94 -18.71
N ALA A 39 -23.25 -17.66 -19.78
CA ALA A 39 -22.30 -18.35 -20.65
C ALA A 39 -21.40 -17.37 -21.42
N GLU A 40 -21.93 -16.24 -21.88
CA GLU A 40 -21.17 -15.18 -22.56
C GLU A 40 -20.26 -14.43 -21.58
N SER A 41 -20.75 -14.02 -20.41
CA SER A 41 -19.91 -13.40 -19.37
C SER A 41 -18.83 -14.34 -18.86
N SER A 42 -19.16 -15.62 -18.60
CA SER A 42 -18.21 -16.66 -18.22
C SER A 42 -17.22 -17.00 -19.33
N ARG A 43 -17.53 -16.72 -20.60
CA ARG A 43 -16.59 -16.84 -21.72
C ARG A 43 -15.66 -15.62 -21.74
N LEU A 44 -16.20 -14.41 -21.65
CA LEU A 44 -15.44 -13.17 -21.63
C LEU A 44 -14.49 -13.09 -20.44
N ASP A 45 -14.89 -13.56 -19.26
CA ASP A 45 -14.03 -13.66 -18.07
C ASP A 45 -12.85 -14.62 -18.30
N ARG A 46 -13.09 -15.81 -18.84
CA ARG A 46 -12.01 -16.76 -19.18
C ARG A 46 -11.11 -16.24 -20.31
N GLU A 47 -11.64 -15.50 -21.27
CA GLU A 47 -10.84 -14.82 -22.29
C GLU A 47 -10.00 -13.68 -21.67
N LEU A 48 -10.56 -12.87 -20.77
CA LEU A 48 -9.85 -11.82 -20.03
C LEU A 48 -8.76 -12.40 -19.12
N THR A 49 -9.09 -13.37 -18.28
CA THR A 49 -8.15 -14.07 -17.40
C THR A 49 -7.04 -14.75 -18.22
N GLY A 50 -7.38 -15.35 -19.37
CA GLY A 50 -6.40 -15.92 -20.30
C GLY A 50 -5.51 -14.90 -21.03
N LEU A 51 -5.99 -13.66 -21.23
CA LEU A 51 -5.23 -12.55 -21.78
C LEU A 51 -4.32 -11.89 -20.73
N LEU A 52 -4.80 -11.77 -19.49
CA LEU A 52 -4.05 -11.24 -18.33
C LEU A 52 -2.98 -12.22 -17.80
N ALA A 53 -3.11 -13.52 -18.07
CA ALA A 53 -2.11 -14.54 -17.74
C ALA A 53 -0.83 -14.47 -18.60
N ALA A 54 -0.77 -13.61 -19.62
CA ALA A 54 0.44 -13.35 -20.39
C ALA A 54 1.19 -12.12 -19.83
N PRO A 55 2.50 -12.21 -19.55
CA PRO A 55 3.27 -11.05 -19.04
C PRO A 55 3.45 -10.00 -20.14
N VAL A 56 2.59 -8.99 -20.11
CA VAL A 56 2.70 -7.73 -20.87
C VAL A 56 3.49 -6.76 -20.00
N SER A 57 4.45 -6.00 -20.56
CA SER A 57 5.07 -4.91 -19.80
C SER A 57 4.10 -3.74 -19.65
N ASP A 58 4.02 -3.15 -18.47
CA ASP A 58 3.14 -2.02 -18.16
C ASP A 58 3.28 -0.90 -19.20
N GLU A 59 4.51 -0.59 -19.63
CA GLU A 59 4.82 0.35 -20.71
C GLU A 59 4.05 0.08 -22.01
N THR A 60 3.91 -1.20 -22.41
CA THR A 60 3.19 -1.60 -23.63
C THR A 60 1.69 -1.40 -23.46
N LEU A 61 1.15 -1.74 -22.29
CA LEU A 61 -0.26 -1.62 -21.96
C LEU A 61 -0.67 -0.14 -21.86
N VAL A 62 0.12 0.67 -21.13
CA VAL A 62 0.01 2.12 -21.02
C VAL A 62 0.01 2.79 -22.39
N ARG A 63 1.04 2.55 -23.23
CA ARG A 63 1.14 3.15 -24.58
C ARG A 63 -0.06 2.84 -25.47
N LEU A 64 -0.74 1.71 -25.27
CA LEU A 64 -1.91 1.32 -26.07
C LEU A 64 -3.23 1.86 -25.53
N VAL A 65 -3.40 1.95 -24.20
CA VAL A 65 -4.59 2.53 -23.56
C VAL A 65 -4.67 4.04 -23.81
N PHE A 66 -3.58 4.78 -23.58
CA PHE A 66 -3.55 6.24 -23.81
C PHE A 66 -3.85 6.60 -25.28
N ARG A 67 -3.30 5.83 -26.22
CA ARG A 67 -3.49 6.05 -27.67
C ARG A 67 -4.92 5.81 -28.16
N ASP A 68 -5.81 5.19 -27.37
CA ASP A 68 -7.24 5.05 -27.73
C ASP A 68 -8.16 5.97 -26.90
N LEU A 69 -7.74 6.40 -25.70
CA LEU A 69 -8.41 7.48 -24.95
C LEU A 69 -8.46 8.79 -25.76
N ASP A 70 -7.40 9.11 -26.51
CA ASP A 70 -7.34 10.27 -27.42
C ASP A 70 -8.37 10.25 -28.56
N ARG A 71 -9.08 9.12 -28.81
CA ARG A 71 -10.06 9.00 -29.90
C ARG A 71 -11.52 9.22 -29.49
N GLY A 72 -11.78 9.48 -28.22
CA GLY A 72 -13.10 9.88 -27.73
C GLY A 72 -14.15 8.75 -27.61
N PRO A 73 -15.32 9.05 -27.00
CA PRO A 73 -16.27 8.03 -26.57
C PRO A 73 -17.29 7.69 -27.67
N ASP A 74 -17.07 6.57 -28.36
CA ASP A 74 -18.10 5.93 -29.22
C ASP A 74 -18.23 4.43 -28.92
N ARG A 75 -19.39 3.85 -29.25
CA ARG A 75 -19.99 2.61 -28.71
C ARG A 75 -19.26 1.29 -29.03
N GLY A 76 -18.05 1.34 -29.58
CA GLY A 76 -17.22 0.17 -29.89
C GLY A 76 -16.14 -0.18 -28.85
N HIS A 77 -16.13 0.47 -27.67
CA HIS A 77 -15.02 0.42 -26.72
C HIS A 77 -14.58 -0.99 -26.31
N THR A 78 -15.50 -1.85 -25.88
CA THR A 78 -15.18 -3.22 -25.41
C THR A 78 -14.51 -4.06 -26.50
N THR A 79 -15.03 -4.00 -27.72
CA THR A 79 -14.47 -4.71 -28.89
C THR A 79 -13.08 -4.20 -29.27
N ARG A 80 -12.82 -2.89 -29.10
CA ARG A 80 -11.50 -2.28 -29.31
C ARG A 80 -10.49 -2.73 -28.25
N ILE A 81 -10.88 -2.75 -26.97
CA ILE A 81 -10.03 -3.24 -25.87
C ILE A 81 -9.64 -4.71 -26.10
N LEU A 82 -10.59 -5.58 -26.47
CA LEU A 82 -10.29 -6.98 -26.80
C LEU A 82 -9.36 -7.10 -28.03
N ALA A 83 -9.56 -6.28 -29.07
CA ALA A 83 -8.69 -6.24 -30.25
C ALA A 83 -7.28 -5.66 -29.97
N VAL A 84 -7.13 -4.84 -28.92
CA VAL A 84 -5.82 -4.38 -28.41
C VAL A 84 -5.12 -5.52 -27.67
N LEU A 85 -5.80 -6.19 -26.74
CA LEU A 85 -5.24 -7.32 -25.97
C LEU A 85 -4.77 -8.48 -26.87
N ASP A 86 -5.57 -8.85 -27.88
CA ASP A 86 -5.17 -9.87 -28.85
C ASP A 86 -3.98 -9.43 -29.73
N ARG A 87 -3.84 -8.13 -30.03
CA ARG A 87 -2.67 -7.61 -30.76
C ARG A 87 -1.41 -7.68 -29.90
N VAL A 88 -1.48 -7.32 -28.62
CA VAL A 88 -0.39 -7.44 -27.65
C VAL A 88 0.06 -8.90 -27.52
N ARG A 89 -0.89 -9.84 -27.42
CA ARG A 89 -0.61 -11.29 -27.40
C ARG A 89 0.17 -11.75 -28.63
N ARG A 90 -0.14 -11.22 -29.81
CA ARG A 90 0.56 -11.53 -31.06
C ARG A 90 1.99 -10.97 -31.11
N ASP A 91 2.22 -9.73 -30.69
CA ASP A 91 3.57 -9.13 -30.66
C ASP A 91 4.47 -9.69 -29.54
N ALA A 92 3.91 -10.10 -28.40
CA ALA A 92 4.64 -10.88 -27.40
C ALA A 92 5.15 -12.23 -27.97
N GLY A 93 4.38 -12.82 -28.89
CA GLY A 93 4.75 -14.05 -29.60
C GLY A 93 5.89 -13.87 -30.62
N THR A 94 6.01 -12.71 -31.28
CA THR A 94 7.05 -12.47 -32.29
C THR A 94 8.43 -12.26 -31.66
N ARG A 95 8.53 -11.48 -30.57
CA ARG A 95 9.79 -11.27 -29.84
C ARG A 95 10.43 -12.58 -29.35
N ARG A 96 9.62 -13.59 -28.97
CA ARG A 96 10.11 -14.92 -28.53
C ARG A 96 10.83 -15.74 -29.62
N LYS A 97 10.80 -15.34 -30.89
CA LYS A 97 11.58 -16.00 -31.98
C LYS A 97 12.91 -15.31 -32.29
N ALA A 98 13.16 -14.08 -31.83
CA ALA A 98 14.36 -13.33 -32.18
C ALA A 98 15.63 -13.82 -31.45
N THR A 99 15.51 -14.29 -30.21
CA THR A 99 16.65 -14.62 -29.33
C THR A 99 17.10 -16.08 -29.38
N ARG A 100 16.46 -16.96 -30.17
CA ARG A 100 16.80 -18.39 -30.26
C ARG A 100 17.53 -18.76 -31.55
N ARG A 101 18.65 -18.09 -31.85
CA ARG A 101 19.55 -18.39 -32.98
C ARG A 101 20.97 -18.76 -32.55
N SER A 102 21.09 -19.61 -31.54
CA SER A 102 22.31 -20.37 -31.21
C SER A 102 21.93 -21.78 -30.74
N SER A 103 22.87 -22.72 -30.84
CA SER A 103 22.72 -24.18 -30.61
C SER A 103 21.70 -24.92 -31.51
N ARG A 104 22.23 -25.68 -32.47
CA ARG A 104 21.69 -27.00 -32.89
C ARG A 104 22.14 -28.04 -31.85
N SER A 105 21.55 -29.23 -31.68
CA SER A 105 20.49 -29.94 -32.45
C SER A 105 19.35 -30.40 -31.50
N THR A 106 18.70 -31.58 -31.47
CA THR A 106 18.79 -32.90 -32.14
C THR A 106 17.42 -33.61 -32.14
N THR A 107 17.32 -34.78 -32.80
CA THR A 107 16.25 -35.80 -32.75
C THR A 107 16.08 -36.40 -31.34
N SER A 108 14.98 -37.05 -30.91
CA SER A 108 13.71 -37.57 -31.50
C SER A 108 12.62 -37.58 -30.39
N GLY A 109 11.34 -37.94 -30.48
CA GLY A 109 10.42 -38.60 -31.44
C GLY A 109 9.02 -38.74 -30.74
N PRO A 110 7.90 -39.11 -31.41
CA PRO A 110 6.54 -38.82 -30.89
C PRO A 110 5.71 -40.01 -30.36
N ALA A 111 5.01 -39.81 -29.21
CA ALA A 111 3.94 -40.64 -28.64
C ALA A 111 3.22 -39.85 -27.50
N SER A 112 1.96 -40.07 -27.09
CA SER A 112 0.82 -40.80 -27.67
C SER A 112 -0.53 -40.36 -27.02
N TRP A 113 -1.22 -39.35 -27.57
CA TRP A 113 -2.47 -38.81 -27.02
C TRP A 113 -3.75 -39.50 -27.53
N TRP A 114 -4.03 -40.74 -27.09
CA TRP A 114 -5.31 -41.41 -27.41
C TRP A 114 -5.99 -42.17 -26.24
N LEU A 115 -5.33 -42.36 -25.09
CA LEU A 115 -5.89 -43.13 -23.96
C LEU A 115 -6.62 -42.29 -22.89
N ALA A 116 -6.48 -40.96 -22.89
CA ALA A 116 -7.11 -40.10 -21.88
C ALA A 116 -8.61 -39.84 -22.11
N ALA A 117 -9.10 -39.99 -23.34
CA ALA A 117 -10.46 -39.61 -23.73
C ALA A 117 -11.55 -40.63 -23.32
N ALA A 118 -11.18 -41.87 -23.00
CA ALA A 118 -12.13 -42.97 -22.82
C ALA A 118 -12.69 -43.12 -21.39
N LEU A 119 -12.00 -42.59 -20.37
CA LEU A 119 -12.33 -42.87 -18.96
C LEU A 119 -13.31 -41.88 -18.30
N PHE A 120 -13.58 -40.72 -18.91
CA PHE A 120 -14.45 -39.71 -18.28
C PHE A 120 -15.96 -39.91 -18.56
N ALA A 121 -16.32 -40.73 -19.56
CA ALA A 121 -17.71 -40.97 -19.95
C ALA A 121 -18.48 -41.93 -19.00
N ALA A 122 -17.77 -42.74 -18.20
CA ALA A 122 -18.37 -43.77 -17.36
C ALA A 122 -18.90 -43.27 -16.00
N ALA A 123 -18.47 -42.08 -15.54
CA ALA A 123 -18.76 -41.59 -14.19
C ALA A 123 -20.16 -40.96 -14.03
N LEU A 124 -20.83 -40.58 -15.13
CA LEU A 124 -22.05 -39.77 -15.08
C LEU A 124 -23.37 -40.58 -14.94
N LEU A 125 -23.32 -41.92 -14.96
CA LEU A 125 -24.52 -42.77 -15.07
C LEU A 125 -24.94 -43.49 -13.77
N VAL A 126 -24.38 -43.13 -12.61
CA VAL A 126 -24.64 -43.81 -11.32
C VAL A 126 -25.37 -42.92 -10.30
N ALA A 127 -25.43 -41.60 -10.52
CA ALA A 127 -25.95 -40.62 -9.56
C ALA A 127 -27.49 -40.45 -9.53
N VAL A 128 -28.26 -41.35 -10.14
CA VAL A 128 -29.72 -41.17 -10.38
C VAL A 128 -30.61 -42.02 -9.45
N LEU A 129 -30.07 -43.01 -8.74
CA LEU A 129 -30.86 -43.98 -7.96
C LEU A 129 -30.30 -44.23 -6.55
N SER A 130 -30.68 -43.40 -5.57
CA SER A 130 -30.70 -43.74 -4.14
C SER A 130 -31.61 -42.79 -3.34
N PRO A 131 -32.44 -43.29 -2.39
CA PRO A 131 -33.45 -42.49 -1.70
C PRO A 131 -32.93 -41.73 -0.47
N SER A 132 -33.68 -40.70 -0.06
CA SER A 132 -33.39 -39.82 1.09
C SER A 132 -33.53 -40.53 2.45
N ALA A 133 -32.53 -40.37 3.32
CA ALA A 133 -32.61 -40.76 4.73
C ALA A 133 -33.31 -39.68 5.59
N PRO A 134 -34.06 -40.04 6.64
CA PRO A 134 -34.83 -39.08 7.46
C PRO A 134 -33.96 -38.28 8.45
N PRO A 135 -34.39 -37.07 8.85
CA PRO A 135 -33.67 -36.22 9.81
C PRO A 135 -33.70 -36.79 11.23
N LYS A 136 -32.58 -36.66 11.95
CA LYS A 136 -32.46 -37.06 13.37
C LYS A 136 -33.08 -36.01 14.30
N PRO A 137 -33.65 -36.41 15.46
CA PRO A 137 -34.36 -35.50 16.36
C PRO A 137 -33.44 -34.44 16.99
N ARG A 138 -33.97 -33.23 17.12
CA ARG A 138 -33.32 -32.05 17.69
C ARG A 138 -33.21 -32.20 19.22
N LYS A 139 -32.01 -32.21 19.79
CA LYS A 139 -31.84 -32.15 21.25
C LYS A 139 -32.23 -30.76 21.76
N GLU A 140 -33.14 -30.73 22.71
CA GLU A 140 -33.63 -29.53 23.38
C GLU A 140 -32.61 -29.07 24.43
N THR A 141 -32.00 -27.90 24.22
CA THR A 141 -30.98 -27.38 25.14
C THR A 141 -31.65 -26.62 26.28
N VAL A 142 -31.72 -27.24 27.46
CA VAL A 142 -32.28 -26.64 28.68
C VAL A 142 -31.57 -25.32 28.99
N ARG A 143 -32.36 -24.24 29.11
CA ARG A 143 -31.86 -22.89 29.34
C ARG A 143 -31.55 -22.69 30.82
N VAL A 144 -30.31 -22.97 31.22
CA VAL A 144 -29.81 -22.63 32.56
C VAL A 144 -29.94 -21.11 32.77
N PRO A 145 -30.54 -20.64 33.88
CA PRO A 145 -30.65 -19.21 34.15
C PRO A 145 -29.26 -18.62 34.45
N ILE A 146 -28.93 -17.53 33.77
CA ILE A 146 -27.73 -16.75 34.06
C ILE A 146 -27.97 -16.00 35.38
N VAL A 147 -27.21 -16.35 36.42
CA VAL A 147 -27.07 -15.49 37.60
C VAL A 147 -26.29 -14.25 37.15
N ILE A 148 -26.90 -13.08 37.29
CA ILE A 148 -26.24 -11.81 37.04
C ILE A 148 -25.57 -11.39 38.35
N ASP A 149 -24.23 -11.44 38.40
CA ASP A 149 -23.50 -10.88 39.53
C ASP A 149 -23.82 -9.38 39.67
N PRO A 150 -24.02 -8.87 40.90
CA PRO A 150 -24.30 -7.46 41.12
C PRO A 150 -23.13 -6.61 40.64
N ALA A 151 -23.44 -5.52 39.92
CA ALA A 151 -22.43 -4.64 39.34
C ALA A 151 -21.46 -4.12 40.42
N PRO A 152 -20.14 -4.03 40.12
CA PRO A 152 -19.16 -3.50 41.06
C PRO A 152 -19.52 -2.06 41.43
N PRO A 153 -19.31 -1.64 42.69
CA PRO A 153 -19.60 -0.27 43.11
C PRO A 153 -18.75 0.73 42.31
N PRO A 154 -19.27 1.95 42.05
CA PRO A 154 -18.52 2.97 41.33
C PRO A 154 -17.23 3.32 42.10
N PRO A 155 -16.13 3.64 41.41
CA PRO A 155 -14.88 4.01 42.05
C PRO A 155 -15.07 5.25 42.92
N ALA A 156 -14.32 5.32 44.03
CA ALA A 156 -14.35 6.46 44.92
C ALA A 156 -14.00 7.77 44.17
N PRO A 157 -14.63 8.91 44.52
CA PRO A 157 -14.32 10.18 43.89
C PRO A 157 -12.83 10.52 44.09
N LEU A 158 -12.17 10.94 43.01
CA LEU A 158 -10.77 11.38 43.08
C LEU A 158 -10.66 12.59 44.03
N PRO A 159 -9.55 12.72 44.78
CA PRO A 159 -9.29 13.92 45.57
C PRO A 159 -9.25 15.15 44.64
N PRO A 160 -9.71 16.33 45.10
CA PRO A 160 -9.79 17.52 44.27
C PRO A 160 -8.40 17.90 43.74
N GLU A 161 -8.32 18.10 42.42
CA GLU A 161 -7.10 18.52 41.75
C GLU A 161 -6.65 19.89 42.27
N ALA A 162 -5.36 20.04 42.59
CA ALA A 162 -4.83 21.28 43.13
C ALA A 162 -4.99 22.41 42.07
N PRO A 163 -5.46 23.60 42.46
CA PRO A 163 -5.74 24.66 41.49
C PRO A 163 -4.47 25.06 40.74
N ALA A 164 -4.53 24.99 39.41
CA ALA A 164 -3.43 25.38 38.54
C ALA A 164 -2.97 26.83 38.84
N PRO A 165 -1.66 27.12 38.81
CA PRO A 165 -1.15 28.47 39.07
C PRO A 165 -1.71 29.43 38.03
N GLN A 166 -2.42 30.45 38.50
CA GLN A 166 -3.05 31.44 37.63
C GLN A 166 -1.99 32.17 36.79
N PRO A 167 -2.23 32.39 35.48
CA PRO A 167 -1.33 33.22 34.68
C PRO A 167 -1.33 34.64 35.25
N LYS A 168 -0.14 35.09 35.65
CA LYS A 168 0.08 36.44 36.19
C LYS A 168 -0.37 37.47 35.13
N PRO A 169 -1.22 38.46 35.48
CA PRO A 169 -1.74 39.41 34.49
C PRO A 169 -0.60 40.22 33.88
N GLU A 170 -0.41 40.05 32.57
CA GLU A 170 0.58 40.81 31.80
C GLU A 170 0.07 42.24 31.63
N ARG A 171 0.80 43.20 32.20
CA ARG A 171 0.40 44.61 32.25
C ARG A 171 0.48 45.19 30.83
N ALA A 172 -0.63 45.76 30.35
CA ALA A 172 -0.67 46.46 29.07
C ALA A 172 0.44 47.53 28.98
N PRO A 173 1.09 47.71 27.82
CA PRO A 173 2.18 48.66 27.66
C PRO A 173 1.68 50.09 27.84
N GLU A 174 2.30 50.83 28.76
CA GLU A 174 2.08 52.26 28.92
C GLU A 174 2.69 53.03 27.74
N PRO A 175 2.04 54.10 27.25
CA PRO A 175 2.56 54.87 26.13
C PRO A 175 3.82 55.63 26.53
N LEU A 176 4.96 55.27 25.92
CA LEU A 176 6.23 55.94 26.14
C LEU A 176 6.19 57.39 25.61
N LEU A 177 6.08 58.33 26.54
CA LEU A 177 6.24 59.76 26.26
C LEU A 177 7.68 60.02 25.79
N VAL A 178 7.82 60.48 24.55
CA VAL A 178 9.10 60.88 23.96
C VAL A 178 9.53 62.22 24.56
N PRO A 179 10.69 62.32 25.24
CA PRO A 179 11.20 63.61 25.73
C PRO A 179 11.70 64.47 24.55
N PRO A 180 11.54 65.80 24.61
CA PRO A 180 12.04 66.70 23.56
C PRO A 180 13.58 66.72 23.51
N PRO A 181 14.17 66.96 22.33
CA PRO A 181 15.62 66.99 22.18
C PRO A 181 16.26 68.21 22.89
N PRO A 182 17.48 68.06 23.46
CA PRO A 182 18.23 69.17 24.03
C PRO A 182 18.75 70.12 22.94
N PRO A 183 18.96 71.42 23.25
CA PRO A 183 19.50 72.38 22.29
C PRO A 183 20.98 72.10 21.96
N PRO A 184 21.44 72.45 20.74
CA PRO A 184 22.83 72.27 20.34
C PRO A 184 23.75 73.18 21.18
N ARG A 185 24.93 72.66 21.55
CA ARG A 185 26.05 73.46 22.06
C ARG A 185 27.04 73.76 20.93
N PRO A 186 27.79 74.88 20.98
CA PRO A 186 28.74 75.24 19.93
C PRO A 186 29.86 74.22 19.78
N GLU A 187 30.33 74.04 18.55
CA GLU A 187 31.53 73.26 18.25
C GLU A 187 32.78 73.96 18.80
N ALA A 188 33.70 73.17 19.37
CA ALA A 188 35.07 73.57 19.66
C ALA A 188 36.02 72.64 18.88
N PRO A 189 37.04 73.16 18.19
CA PRO A 189 37.86 72.35 17.29
C PRO A 189 38.77 71.39 18.07
N VAL A 190 38.69 70.10 17.75
CA VAL A 190 39.62 69.07 18.23
C VAL A 190 40.68 68.82 17.15
N PRO A 191 41.98 68.64 17.50
CA PRO A 191 43.06 68.58 16.51
C PRO A 191 43.00 67.38 15.55
N ALA A 192 43.77 67.48 14.46
CA ALA A 192 43.81 66.50 13.38
C ALA A 192 44.13 65.07 13.84
N ALA A 193 43.34 64.11 13.35
CA ALA A 193 43.60 62.68 13.51
C ALA A 193 44.82 62.23 12.67
N PRO A 194 45.53 61.16 13.09
CA PRO A 194 46.59 60.56 12.30
C PRO A 194 46.06 59.94 10.99
N PRO A 195 46.93 59.61 10.01
CA PRO A 195 46.51 59.17 8.67
C PRO A 195 45.58 57.95 8.69
N ALA A 196 44.53 57.99 7.88
CA ALA A 196 43.57 56.91 7.77
C ALA A 196 44.19 55.64 7.19
N GLU A 197 43.99 54.52 7.89
CA GLU A 197 44.24 53.18 7.35
C GLU A 197 43.33 52.94 6.13
N PRO A 198 43.79 52.27 5.05
CA PRO A 198 42.99 52.09 3.84
C PRO A 198 41.68 51.36 4.15
N ALA A 199 40.55 51.99 3.81
CA ALA A 199 39.23 51.44 4.08
C ALA A 199 39.09 50.03 3.49
N PRO A 200 38.68 49.01 4.27
CA PRO A 200 38.54 47.65 3.77
C PRO A 200 37.50 47.62 2.66
N ALA A 201 37.87 47.02 1.53
CA ALA A 201 37.00 46.94 0.35
C ALA A 201 35.62 46.35 0.71
N PRO A 202 34.52 46.83 0.08
CA PRO A 202 33.17 46.42 0.44
C PRO A 202 33.03 44.91 0.34
N ARG A 203 32.80 44.25 1.48
CA ARG A 203 32.65 42.80 1.55
C ARG A 203 31.40 42.41 0.78
N THR A 204 31.59 41.83 -0.40
CA THR A 204 30.51 41.17 -1.15
C THR A 204 29.98 40.02 -0.30
N VAL A 205 28.83 40.25 0.32
CA VAL A 205 28.03 39.19 0.96
C VAL A 205 27.46 38.30 -0.13
N SER A 206 28.26 37.31 -0.55
CA SER A 206 27.78 36.19 -1.35
C SER A 206 26.54 35.62 -0.66
N PRO A 207 25.35 35.64 -1.28
CA PRO A 207 24.18 35.04 -0.68
C PRO A 207 24.49 33.56 -0.45
N THR A 208 24.22 33.05 0.76
CA THR A 208 24.43 31.64 1.05
C THR A 208 23.39 30.83 0.27
N VAL A 209 23.77 30.39 -0.93
CA VAL A 209 22.95 29.59 -1.82
C VAL A 209 22.81 28.19 -1.21
N VAL A 210 21.78 28.02 -0.37
CA VAL A 210 21.44 26.73 0.22
C VAL A 210 20.77 25.87 -0.86
N SER A 211 21.48 24.86 -1.34
CA SER A 211 20.86 23.78 -2.10
C SER A 211 20.02 22.90 -1.17
N VAL A 212 18.78 22.63 -1.59
CA VAL A 212 17.73 22.01 -0.77
C VAL A 212 17.42 20.57 -1.18
N ALA A 213 17.74 20.22 -2.41
CA ALA A 213 17.68 18.87 -2.96
C ALA A 213 18.63 18.75 -4.15
N ARG A 214 19.03 17.53 -4.48
CA ARG A 214 19.70 17.18 -5.73
C ARG A 214 18.77 16.31 -6.56
N VAL A 215 18.75 16.53 -7.86
CA VAL A 215 18.07 15.66 -8.82
C VAL A 215 18.92 14.39 -8.97
N GLU A 216 18.39 13.25 -8.52
CA GLU A 216 19.05 11.93 -8.57
C GLU A 216 18.87 11.29 -9.95
N HIS A 217 17.68 11.42 -10.56
CA HIS A 217 17.37 10.88 -11.88
C HIS A 217 16.30 11.72 -12.59
N VAL A 218 16.32 11.72 -13.92
CA VAL A 218 15.31 12.36 -14.79
C VAL A 218 15.02 11.47 -15.99
N GLU A 219 13.74 11.23 -16.27
CA GLU A 219 13.24 10.60 -17.50
C GLU A 219 12.12 11.46 -18.11
N GLY A 220 11.93 11.39 -19.43
CA GLY A 220 10.87 12.12 -20.14
C GLY A 220 11.01 13.65 -20.12
N ALA A 221 9.90 14.36 -20.32
CA ALA A 221 9.88 15.82 -20.32
C ALA A 221 9.90 16.40 -18.90
N ALA A 222 11.03 16.98 -18.50
CA ALA A 222 11.23 17.61 -17.20
C ALA A 222 11.93 18.98 -17.33
N GLY A 223 11.58 19.94 -16.47
CA GLY A 223 12.19 21.27 -16.44
C GLY A 223 13.61 21.34 -15.83
N VAL A 224 14.22 20.21 -15.50
CA VAL A 224 15.50 20.10 -14.77
C VAL A 224 16.37 18.98 -15.35
N LYS A 225 17.67 19.00 -15.04
CA LYS A 225 18.63 17.99 -15.49
C LYS A 225 19.01 17.03 -14.36
N GLU A 226 19.36 15.80 -14.73
CA GLU A 226 19.95 14.82 -13.80
C GLU A 226 21.24 15.38 -13.16
N GLY A 227 21.44 15.12 -11.88
CA GLY A 227 22.56 15.62 -11.09
C GLY A 227 22.48 17.08 -10.64
N GLN A 228 21.52 17.88 -11.15
CA GLN A 228 21.33 19.30 -10.82
C GLN A 228 21.02 19.51 -9.34
N GLU A 229 21.60 20.56 -8.74
CA GLU A 229 21.18 21.05 -7.42
C GLU A 229 20.03 22.04 -7.53
N LEU A 230 19.02 21.85 -6.69
CA LEU A 230 17.84 22.71 -6.59
C LEU A 230 17.99 23.64 -5.38
N LEU A 231 17.49 24.86 -5.52
CA LEU A 231 17.60 25.91 -4.50
C LEU A 231 16.30 26.10 -3.73
N ALA A 232 16.38 26.74 -2.56
CA ALA A 232 15.17 27.11 -1.80
C ALA A 232 14.22 27.95 -2.66
N GLY A 233 12.96 27.53 -2.75
CA GLY A 233 11.95 28.17 -3.60
C GLY A 233 11.96 27.75 -5.07
N HIS A 234 12.77 26.77 -5.48
CA HIS A 234 12.71 26.22 -6.83
C HIS A 234 11.40 25.47 -7.07
N ASP A 235 10.86 25.60 -8.28
CA ASP A 235 9.63 24.98 -8.74
C ASP A 235 9.95 23.87 -9.75
N LEU A 236 9.15 22.80 -9.75
CA LEU A 236 9.34 21.63 -10.60
C LEU A 236 8.04 21.27 -11.33
N ASP A 237 8.20 20.86 -12.58
CA ASP A 237 7.11 20.45 -13.45
C ASP A 237 7.55 19.21 -14.24
N THR A 238 6.77 18.13 -14.17
CA THR A 238 6.88 16.97 -15.05
C THR A 238 5.80 17.01 -16.12
N GLY A 239 6.22 16.82 -17.36
CA GLY A 239 5.33 16.62 -18.51
C GLY A 239 4.57 15.31 -18.45
N THR A 240 3.82 15.00 -19.51
CA THR A 240 2.95 13.82 -19.60
C THR A 240 3.67 12.48 -19.54
N ASP A 241 5.00 12.47 -19.74
CA ASP A 241 5.91 11.33 -19.63
C ASP A 241 7.05 11.56 -18.62
N GLY A 242 7.09 12.72 -17.95
CA GLY A 242 8.22 13.15 -17.14
C GLY A 242 8.28 12.46 -15.77
N ILE A 243 9.45 11.94 -15.39
CA ILE A 243 9.73 11.41 -14.06
C ILE A 243 10.96 12.15 -13.51
N ILE A 244 10.86 12.64 -12.27
CA ILE A 244 11.99 13.26 -11.57
C ILE A 244 12.15 12.57 -10.22
N VAL A 245 13.36 12.08 -9.94
CA VAL A 245 13.74 11.59 -8.61
C VAL A 245 14.57 12.67 -7.92
N LEU A 246 14.13 13.09 -6.74
CA LEU A 246 14.87 14.01 -5.87
C LEU A 246 15.46 13.28 -4.67
N ARG A 247 16.68 13.67 -4.27
CA ARG A 247 17.27 13.33 -2.97
C ARG A 247 17.59 14.60 -2.20
N LEU A 248 17.07 14.68 -0.97
CA LEU A 248 17.31 15.79 -0.06
C LEU A 248 18.55 15.51 0.83
N PRO A 249 19.18 16.53 1.43
CA PRO A 249 20.33 16.36 2.32
C PRO A 249 20.09 15.50 3.56
N ASP A 250 18.83 15.30 3.98
CA ASP A 250 18.46 14.38 5.06
C ASP A 250 18.21 12.94 4.59
N ALA A 251 18.70 12.58 3.39
CA ALA A 251 18.51 11.32 2.69
C ALA A 251 17.05 10.98 2.29
N THR A 252 16.07 11.86 2.56
CA THR A 252 14.70 11.75 2.02
C THR A 252 14.73 11.66 0.50
N ARG A 253 14.01 10.68 -0.05
CA ARG A 253 13.79 10.54 -1.50
C ARG A 253 12.35 10.93 -1.86
N ILE A 254 12.18 11.66 -2.95
CA ILE A 254 10.86 12.04 -3.50
C ILE A 254 10.84 11.69 -4.99
N ASP A 255 9.97 10.77 -5.37
CA ASP A 255 9.70 10.39 -6.75
C ASP A 255 8.47 11.17 -7.25
N LEU A 256 8.66 12.03 -8.26
CA LEU A 256 7.61 12.79 -8.95
C LEU A 256 7.14 12.00 -10.18
N ALA A 257 5.87 11.63 -10.24
CA ALA A 257 5.26 10.94 -11.38
C ALA A 257 4.96 11.92 -12.54
N PRO A 258 4.59 11.44 -13.74
CA PRO A 258 4.19 12.31 -14.86
C PRO A 258 2.99 13.21 -14.54
N GLY A 259 2.94 14.38 -15.17
CA GLY A 259 1.89 15.39 -14.99
C GLY A 259 1.91 16.11 -13.63
N THR A 260 3.01 16.05 -12.89
CA THR A 260 3.13 16.53 -11.50
C THR A 260 3.78 17.92 -11.43
N GLN A 261 3.30 18.75 -10.50
CA GLN A 261 3.77 20.12 -10.34
C GLN A 261 3.97 20.44 -8.86
N LEU A 262 5.24 20.69 -8.49
CA LEU A 262 5.68 20.99 -7.13
C LEU A 262 6.19 22.43 -7.09
N ARG A 263 5.76 23.20 -6.09
CA ARG A 263 6.12 24.61 -5.90
C ARG A 263 6.80 24.86 -4.56
N GLY A 264 7.72 25.83 -4.56
CA GLY A 264 8.28 26.42 -3.35
C GLY A 264 9.04 25.43 -2.48
N LEU A 265 9.92 24.61 -3.08
CA LEU A 265 10.69 23.59 -2.37
C LEU A 265 11.58 24.24 -1.29
N SER A 266 11.28 23.99 -0.02
CA SER A 266 12.10 24.41 1.12
C SER A 266 12.81 23.20 1.74
N GLY A 267 14.13 23.29 1.86
CA GLY A 267 14.99 22.31 2.54
C GLY A 267 15.87 22.90 3.64
N ALA A 268 15.60 24.16 4.06
CA ALA A 268 16.24 24.75 5.24
C ALA A 268 16.08 23.81 6.44
N ALA A 269 17.13 23.67 7.26
CA ALA A 269 17.28 22.54 8.18
C ALA A 269 16.07 22.31 9.10
N GLU A 270 15.45 23.39 9.59
CA GLU A 270 14.31 23.33 10.50
C GLU A 270 12.95 23.16 9.80
N GLU A 271 12.71 23.80 8.66
CA GLU A 271 11.37 23.86 8.05
C GLU A 271 11.37 23.37 6.60
N LYS A 272 11.35 22.04 6.46
CA LYS A 272 11.21 21.36 5.16
C LYS A 272 9.74 21.30 4.75
N ARG A 273 9.40 22.03 3.70
CA ARG A 273 8.03 22.14 3.18
C ARG A 273 8.01 22.29 1.65
N PHE A 274 6.94 21.84 1.02
CA PHE A 274 6.64 22.15 -0.39
C PHE A 274 5.13 22.16 -0.66
N THR A 275 4.71 22.72 -1.78
CA THR A 275 3.30 22.71 -2.22
C THR A 275 3.16 21.85 -3.48
N LEU A 276 2.33 20.81 -3.41
CA LEU A 276 1.94 19.99 -4.56
C LEU A 276 0.69 20.60 -5.19
N GLN A 277 0.75 21.02 -6.45
CA GLN A 277 -0.38 21.67 -7.15
C GLN A 277 -1.22 20.68 -7.97
N ARG A 278 -0.59 19.67 -8.58
CA ARG A 278 -1.23 18.60 -9.36
C ARG A 278 -0.33 17.37 -9.45
N GLY A 279 -0.91 16.24 -9.86
CA GLY A 279 -0.22 14.99 -10.15
C GLY A 279 -0.06 14.08 -8.93
N LYS A 280 1.00 13.26 -8.94
CA LYS A 280 1.25 12.23 -7.93
C LYS A 280 2.73 12.21 -7.52
N ILE A 281 2.95 12.03 -6.23
CA ILE A 281 4.29 11.77 -5.67
C ILE A 281 4.30 10.48 -4.85
N SER A 282 5.50 9.92 -4.72
CA SER A 282 5.86 8.99 -3.65
C SER A 282 7.04 9.58 -2.89
N ALA A 283 7.03 9.52 -1.57
CA ALA A 283 8.10 10.05 -0.73
C ALA A 283 8.48 9.05 0.35
N ASP A 284 9.78 8.80 0.49
CA ASP A 284 10.39 8.02 1.57
C ASP A 284 11.17 9.01 2.45
N VAL A 285 10.49 9.53 3.48
CA VAL A 285 11.00 10.62 4.33
C VAL A 285 11.78 10.03 5.50
N ALA A 286 13.03 10.47 5.66
CA ALA A 286 13.92 9.98 6.68
C ALA A 286 13.36 10.21 8.11
N PRO A 287 13.51 9.24 9.04
CA PRO A 287 13.06 9.38 10.43
C PRO A 287 13.65 10.61 11.12
N ARG A 288 12.78 11.37 11.81
CA ARG A 288 13.17 12.56 12.57
C ARG A 288 13.16 12.28 14.07
N ALA A 289 13.97 13.03 14.81
CA ALA A 289 13.99 12.94 16.28
C ALA A 289 12.62 13.34 16.87
N PRO A 290 12.16 12.70 17.96
CA PRO A 290 10.95 13.11 18.66
C PRO A 290 11.01 14.59 19.05
N GLY A 291 9.95 15.36 18.71
CA GLY A 291 9.89 16.80 18.95
C GLY A 291 10.52 17.69 17.86
N ALA A 292 11.19 17.11 16.84
CA ALA A 292 11.63 17.88 15.68
C ALA A 292 10.44 18.39 14.84
N ARG A 293 10.61 19.52 14.15
CA ARG A 293 9.57 20.06 13.24
C ARG A 293 9.22 19.03 12.15
N PRO A 294 7.92 18.79 11.88
CA PRO A 294 7.50 17.87 10.85
C PRO A 294 7.91 18.37 9.45
N PHE A 295 8.03 17.42 8.53
CA PHE A 295 8.04 17.68 7.10
C PHE A 295 6.59 17.96 6.66
N VAL A 296 6.34 19.08 5.98
CA VAL A 296 4.96 19.53 5.66
C VAL A 296 4.74 19.63 4.15
N VAL A 297 3.78 18.88 3.64
CA VAL A 297 3.32 19.01 2.24
C VAL A 297 1.97 19.71 2.22
N HIS A 298 1.90 20.86 1.53
CA HIS A 298 0.64 21.51 1.24
C HIS A 298 0.08 21.03 -0.09
N THR A 299 -1.25 20.96 -0.16
CA THR A 299 -2.07 20.69 -1.36
C THR A 299 -3.15 21.78 -1.43
N PRO A 300 -3.94 21.86 -2.52
CA PRO A 300 -5.06 22.80 -2.56
C PRO A 300 -6.09 22.52 -1.44
N GLU A 301 -6.40 21.24 -1.17
CA GLU A 301 -7.44 20.84 -0.21
C GLU A 301 -6.94 20.66 1.22
N ALA A 302 -5.64 20.37 1.44
CA ALA A 302 -5.13 19.87 2.72
C ALA A 302 -3.64 20.12 2.98
N GLU A 303 -3.26 19.93 4.25
CA GLU A 303 -1.90 19.91 4.76
C GLU A 303 -1.57 18.50 5.27
N VAL A 304 -0.37 18.02 4.96
CA VAL A 304 0.12 16.67 5.27
C VAL A 304 1.40 16.79 6.09
N ALA A 305 1.34 16.44 7.37
CA ALA A 305 2.48 16.55 8.30
C ALA A 305 3.09 15.17 8.61
N VAL A 306 4.41 15.08 8.44
CA VAL A 306 5.20 13.83 8.40
C VAL A 306 6.39 13.91 9.36
N LEU A 307 6.68 12.84 10.10
CA LEU A 307 7.83 12.74 11.03
C LEU A 307 8.86 11.66 10.65
N GLY A 308 8.69 11.00 9.50
CA GLY A 308 9.51 9.87 9.08
C GLY A 308 8.64 8.74 8.55
N THR A 309 8.18 8.87 7.30
CA THR A 309 7.18 7.97 6.71
C THR A 309 7.45 7.74 5.24
N ARG A 310 7.06 6.54 4.77
CA ARG A 310 6.89 6.25 3.36
C ARG A 310 5.41 6.38 3.01
N PHE A 311 5.09 7.26 2.06
CA PHE A 311 3.72 7.56 1.63
C PHE A 311 3.65 7.92 0.15
N SER A 312 2.46 7.78 -0.42
CA SER A 312 2.11 8.36 -1.71
C SER A 312 0.99 9.37 -1.56
N LEU A 313 1.03 10.44 -2.35
CA LEU A 313 0.08 11.55 -2.32
C LEU A 313 -0.35 11.82 -3.76
N SER A 314 -1.65 11.69 -4.02
CA SER A 314 -2.24 11.80 -5.36
C SER A 314 -3.34 12.87 -5.37
N LEU A 315 -3.22 13.85 -6.26
CA LEU A 315 -4.21 14.92 -6.42
C LEU A 315 -5.10 14.62 -7.61
N THR A 316 -6.41 14.57 -7.35
CA THR A 316 -7.49 14.61 -8.33
C THR A 316 -8.21 15.96 -8.18
N PRO A 317 -8.83 16.57 -9.20
CA PRO A 317 -9.44 17.89 -9.06
C PRO A 317 -10.42 18.00 -7.87
N GLY A 318 -10.09 18.81 -6.86
CA GLY A 318 -10.88 18.99 -5.63
C GLY A 318 -10.73 17.87 -4.59
N LEU A 319 -9.81 16.92 -4.77
CA LEU A 319 -9.60 15.75 -3.90
C LEU A 319 -8.11 15.44 -3.73
N THR A 320 -7.65 15.50 -2.49
CA THR A 320 -6.33 14.97 -2.11
C THR A 320 -6.49 13.58 -1.49
N ARG A 321 -5.84 12.56 -2.07
CA ARG A 321 -5.70 11.21 -1.51
C ARG A 321 -4.27 10.99 -0.99
N LEU A 322 -4.18 10.57 0.27
CA LEU A 322 -2.96 10.16 0.95
C LEU A 322 -3.02 8.66 1.21
N ASP A 323 -1.99 7.92 0.82
CA ASP A 323 -1.78 6.50 1.08
C ASP A 323 -0.48 6.30 1.87
N VAL A 324 -0.52 5.63 3.03
CA VAL A 324 0.65 5.50 3.92
C VAL A 324 1.14 4.06 3.96
N ASP A 325 2.33 3.80 3.41
CA ASP A 325 2.97 2.49 3.43
C ASP A 325 3.64 2.22 4.79
N ARG A 326 4.36 3.21 5.36
CA ARG A 326 5.13 3.05 6.60
C ARG A 326 5.09 4.30 7.48
N GLY A 327 4.88 4.10 8.78
CA GLY A 327 4.89 5.14 9.81
C GLY A 327 3.50 5.70 10.13
N ARG A 328 3.41 7.02 10.39
CA ARG A 328 2.16 7.73 10.69
C ARG A 328 2.21 9.16 10.14
N VAL A 329 1.15 9.56 9.45
CA VAL A 329 1.01 10.88 8.82
C VAL A 329 -0.24 11.57 9.37
N LYS A 330 -0.18 12.88 9.62
CA LYS A 330 -1.37 13.67 9.97
C LYS A 330 -1.87 14.41 8.72
N LEU A 331 -3.11 14.13 8.32
CA LEU A 331 -3.80 14.80 7.21
C LEU A 331 -4.80 15.80 7.79
N SER A 332 -4.62 17.09 7.49
CA SER A 332 -5.46 18.19 7.99
C SER A 332 -6.13 18.91 6.82
N ARG A 333 -7.47 18.97 6.78
CA ARG A 333 -8.20 19.68 5.72
C ARG A 333 -7.98 21.18 5.86
N ARG A 334 -7.62 21.86 4.76
CA ARG A 334 -7.21 23.26 4.76
C ARG A 334 -8.35 24.26 4.96
N SER A 335 -9.59 23.87 4.63
CA SER A 335 -10.76 24.76 4.74
C SER A 335 -11.24 25.00 6.18
N ASP A 336 -10.95 24.09 7.11
CA ASP A 336 -11.50 24.12 8.48
C ASP A 336 -10.61 23.46 9.55
N GLY A 337 -9.39 23.02 9.20
CA GLY A 337 -8.45 22.39 10.13
C GLY A 337 -8.82 20.97 10.58
N VAL A 338 -9.96 20.41 10.14
CA VAL A 338 -10.39 19.07 10.55
C VAL A 338 -9.38 18.05 10.07
N SER A 339 -8.82 17.28 11.01
CA SER A 339 -7.70 16.38 10.75
C SER A 339 -7.97 14.94 11.17
N ALA A 340 -7.20 14.03 10.58
CA ALA A 340 -7.11 12.62 10.94
C ALA A 340 -5.65 12.15 10.91
N GLU A 341 -5.32 11.21 11.78
CA GLU A 341 -4.05 10.47 11.71
C GLU A 341 -4.24 9.24 10.82
N VAL A 342 -3.29 9.04 9.91
CA VAL A 342 -3.27 7.92 8.96
C VAL A 342 -2.04 7.06 9.29
N PRO A 343 -2.22 5.88 9.90
CA PRO A 343 -1.13 4.95 10.15
C PRO A 343 -0.78 4.13 8.90
N ALA A 344 0.36 3.44 8.93
CA ALA A 344 0.76 2.47 7.91
C ALA A 344 -0.35 1.46 7.56
N GLY A 345 -0.47 1.14 6.26
CA GLY A 345 -1.52 0.28 5.71
C GLY A 345 -2.87 0.96 5.52
N GLN A 346 -2.97 2.28 5.77
CA GLN A 346 -4.21 3.05 5.62
C GLN A 346 -4.08 4.19 4.62
N ALA A 347 -5.23 4.57 4.08
CA ALA A 347 -5.44 5.70 3.19
C ALA A 347 -6.45 6.67 3.78
N ALA A 348 -6.33 7.95 3.45
CA ALA A 348 -7.36 8.94 3.70
C ALA A 348 -7.57 9.83 2.47
N VAL A 349 -8.83 10.20 2.23
CA VAL A 349 -9.23 11.12 1.17
C VAL A 349 -9.87 12.35 1.83
N THR A 350 -9.55 13.53 1.33
CA THR A 350 -10.05 14.81 1.84
C THR A 350 -10.30 15.79 0.69
N GLY A 351 -11.22 16.72 0.92
CA GLY A 351 -11.67 17.71 -0.06
C GLY A 351 -12.73 18.64 0.54
N PRO A 352 -13.29 19.56 -0.26
CA PRO A 352 -14.42 20.39 0.16
C PRO A 352 -15.58 19.51 0.67
N GLY A 353 -16.06 19.79 1.89
CA GLY A 353 -17.09 18.97 2.56
C GLY A 353 -16.62 17.60 3.08
N ILE A 354 -15.75 16.89 2.37
CA ILE A 354 -15.28 15.54 2.72
C ILE A 354 -14.33 15.57 3.92
N ARG A 355 -14.77 15.02 5.06
CA ARG A 355 -13.93 14.86 6.27
C ARG A 355 -12.81 13.83 6.01
N PRO A 356 -11.54 14.13 6.33
CA PRO A 356 -10.49 13.11 6.32
C PRO A 356 -10.83 12.02 7.34
N VAL A 357 -10.86 10.78 6.87
CA VAL A 357 -11.05 9.57 7.68
C VAL A 357 -10.10 8.49 7.16
N ALA A 358 -9.22 8.00 8.02
CA ALA A 358 -8.32 6.90 7.70
C ALA A 358 -9.11 5.58 7.56
N ARG A 359 -8.82 4.82 6.51
CA ARG A 359 -9.44 3.55 6.15
C ARG A 359 -8.34 2.59 5.65
N PRO A 360 -8.47 1.26 5.79
CA PRO A 360 -7.53 0.31 5.17
C PRO A 360 -7.35 0.63 3.68
N CYS A 361 -6.10 0.71 3.21
CA CYS A 361 -5.82 1.14 1.85
C CYS A 361 -6.05 0.00 0.85
N PRO A 362 -6.96 0.13 -0.14
CA PRO A 362 -7.01 -0.76 -1.28
C PRO A 362 -5.79 -0.45 -2.17
N GLY A 363 -4.80 -1.34 -2.16
CA GLY A 363 -3.57 -1.25 -2.96
C GLY A 363 -2.31 -0.73 -2.24
N GLY A 364 -2.41 -0.30 -0.97
CA GLY A 364 -1.23 0.01 -0.15
C GLY A 364 -0.38 -1.24 0.05
N ALA A 365 0.93 -1.14 -0.12
CA ALA A 365 1.80 -2.32 -0.15
C ALA A 365 1.84 -2.97 1.25
N PRO A 366 1.34 -4.21 1.40
CA PRO A 366 1.30 -4.86 2.71
C PRO A 366 2.72 -5.21 3.19
N LEU A 367 2.88 -5.46 4.48
CA LEU A 367 4.18 -5.76 5.10
C LEU A 367 4.10 -7.01 5.96
N ILE A 368 5.13 -7.86 5.94
CA ILE A 368 5.35 -8.82 7.02
C ILE A 368 6.10 -8.10 8.13
N VAL A 369 5.55 -8.14 9.35
CA VAL A 369 6.17 -7.53 10.54
C VAL A 369 7.09 -8.52 11.25
N SER A 370 6.68 -9.79 11.30
CA SER A 370 7.42 -10.88 11.94
C SER A 370 6.77 -12.24 11.61
N PHE A 371 7.36 -13.33 12.12
CA PHE A 371 6.76 -14.65 12.14
C PHE A 371 6.43 -15.08 13.58
N SER A 372 5.53 -16.05 13.74
CA SER A 372 5.23 -16.69 15.03
C SER A 372 5.18 -18.21 14.87
N VAL A 373 5.73 -18.98 15.81
CA VAL A 373 5.40 -20.40 15.94
C VAL A 373 4.03 -20.50 16.58
N VAL A 374 3.14 -21.30 15.99
CA VAL A 374 1.76 -21.49 16.45
C VAL A 374 1.51 -22.97 16.72
N ASP A 375 0.96 -23.27 17.90
CA ASP A 375 0.40 -24.57 18.24
C ASP A 375 -0.86 -24.81 17.39
N VAL A 376 -0.85 -25.90 16.63
CA VAL A 376 -1.91 -26.30 15.70
C VAL A 376 -3.18 -26.72 16.43
N ASP A 377 -3.04 -27.32 17.62
CA ASP A 377 -4.14 -27.93 18.33
C ASP A 377 -4.90 -26.93 19.23
N SER A 378 -4.22 -25.90 19.76
CA SER A 378 -4.88 -24.77 20.43
C SER A 378 -5.08 -23.51 19.56
N GLY A 379 -4.42 -23.43 18.41
CA GLY A 379 -4.41 -22.25 17.52
C GLY A 379 -3.65 -21.03 18.07
N LYS A 380 -2.93 -21.18 19.20
CA LYS A 380 -2.27 -20.07 19.90
C LYS A 380 -0.77 -20.01 19.60
N PRO A 381 -0.15 -18.81 19.63
CA PRO A 381 1.30 -18.71 19.52
C PRO A 381 2.01 -19.43 20.68
N VAL A 382 3.13 -20.07 20.41
CA VAL A 382 3.96 -20.73 21.43
C VAL A 382 4.74 -19.66 22.20
N ALA A 383 4.71 -19.74 23.53
CA ALA A 383 5.38 -18.78 24.40
C ALA A 383 6.89 -18.73 24.12
N GLY A 384 7.44 -17.51 23.99
CA GLY A 384 8.84 -17.29 23.62
C GLY A 384 9.15 -17.39 22.12
N LEU A 385 8.16 -17.71 21.27
CA LEU A 385 8.29 -17.82 19.81
C LEU A 385 7.22 -16.98 19.06
N ASP A 386 6.76 -15.90 19.68
CA ASP A 386 5.95 -14.85 19.05
C ASP A 386 6.48 -13.45 19.49
N PRO A 387 7.28 -12.76 18.66
CA PRO A 387 7.81 -13.21 17.36
C PRO A 387 8.88 -14.31 17.51
N VAL A 388 9.11 -15.06 16.43
CA VAL A 388 10.29 -15.94 16.31
C VAL A 388 11.54 -15.07 16.12
N PRO A 389 12.61 -15.24 16.92
CA PRO A 389 13.88 -14.56 16.68
C PRO A 389 14.60 -15.15 15.45
N ASP A 390 15.44 -14.35 14.79
CA ASP A 390 16.26 -14.86 13.68
C ASP A 390 17.32 -15.86 14.18
N GLU A 391 17.66 -16.84 13.35
CA GLU A 391 18.47 -18.02 13.70
C GLU A 391 17.92 -18.87 14.88
N ALA A 392 16.61 -18.81 15.14
CA ALA A 392 15.95 -19.61 16.17
C ALA A 392 16.21 -21.13 16.03
N VAL A 393 16.43 -21.82 17.15
CA VAL A 393 16.54 -23.28 17.19
C VAL A 393 15.22 -23.88 17.68
N LEU A 394 14.44 -24.44 16.75
CA LEU A 394 13.19 -25.15 17.01
C LEU A 394 13.49 -26.62 17.33
N VAL A 395 13.48 -26.97 18.61
CA VAL A 395 13.61 -28.36 19.07
C VAL A 395 12.23 -29.01 19.07
N LEU A 396 11.92 -29.81 18.04
CA LEU A 396 10.58 -30.36 17.80
C LEU A 396 10.11 -31.27 18.93
N ALA A 397 11.02 -32.01 19.56
CA ALA A 397 10.72 -32.89 20.68
C ALA A 397 10.24 -32.16 21.96
N SER A 398 10.42 -30.82 22.04
CA SER A 398 9.96 -29.97 23.14
C SER A 398 8.82 -29.02 22.75
N LEU A 399 8.32 -29.11 21.53
CA LEU A 399 7.25 -28.26 20.99
C LEU A 399 5.96 -29.08 20.78
N PRO A 400 4.78 -28.42 20.76
CA PRO A 400 3.54 -29.05 20.33
C PRO A 400 3.59 -29.36 18.82
N ARG A 401 2.46 -29.79 18.23
CA ARG A 401 2.33 -29.85 16.78
C ARG A 401 2.29 -28.41 16.25
N ILE A 402 3.32 -28.00 15.50
CA ILE A 402 3.50 -26.58 15.12
C ILE A 402 3.17 -26.27 13.65
N ASN A 403 2.94 -24.99 13.41
CA ASN A 403 3.03 -24.30 12.12
C ASN A 403 3.69 -22.93 12.32
N LEU A 404 4.09 -22.25 11.24
CA LEU A 404 4.62 -20.88 11.27
C LEU A 404 3.58 -19.92 10.69
N ARG A 405 3.21 -18.87 11.44
CA ARG A 405 2.32 -17.79 10.98
C ARG A 405 3.17 -16.60 10.51
N ALA A 406 2.84 -15.99 9.37
CA ALA A 406 3.32 -14.65 9.04
C ALA A 406 2.39 -13.59 9.65
N ASN A 407 2.96 -12.62 10.36
CA ASN A 407 2.25 -11.49 10.95
C ASN A 407 2.25 -10.34 9.96
N VAL A 408 1.07 -9.98 9.44
CA VAL A 408 0.92 -8.94 8.40
C VAL A 408 0.47 -7.59 8.96
N LEU A 409 0.88 -6.50 8.30
CA LEU A 409 0.35 -5.16 8.49
C LEU A 409 -0.09 -4.60 7.12
N PRO A 410 -1.37 -4.18 6.95
CA PRO A 410 -2.49 -4.34 7.88
C PRO A 410 -2.77 -5.81 8.22
N ALA A 411 -3.45 -6.07 9.34
CA ALA A 411 -3.69 -7.43 9.89
C ALA A 411 -4.44 -8.39 8.95
N THR A 412 -5.00 -7.87 7.87
CA THR A 412 -5.59 -8.60 6.74
C THR A 412 -5.01 -8.05 5.44
N THR A 413 -4.47 -8.92 4.59
CA THR A 413 -3.98 -8.61 3.24
C THR A 413 -4.60 -9.57 2.22
N GLY A 414 -4.59 -9.21 0.93
CA GLY A 414 -5.20 -10.01 -0.14
C GLY A 414 -4.61 -11.41 -0.28
N SER A 415 -3.28 -11.55 -0.22
CA SER A 415 -2.63 -12.85 -0.04
C SER A 415 -1.22 -12.75 0.54
N VAL A 416 -0.65 -13.89 0.95
CA VAL A 416 0.77 -14.06 1.29
C VAL A 416 1.29 -15.29 0.55
N VAL A 417 2.35 -15.10 -0.25
CA VAL A 417 3.12 -16.19 -0.86
C VAL A 417 4.27 -16.54 0.07
N PHE A 418 4.44 -17.82 0.36
CA PHE A 418 5.55 -18.35 1.14
C PHE A 418 6.54 -19.05 0.22
N GLY A 419 7.83 -18.72 0.38
CA GLY A 419 8.94 -19.47 -0.16
C GLY A 419 9.66 -20.24 0.94
N PHE A 420 10.07 -21.48 0.67
CA PHE A 420 10.75 -22.34 1.64
C PHE A 420 11.93 -23.07 0.99
N ASP A 421 13.11 -22.98 1.58
CA ASP A 421 14.35 -23.66 1.15
C ASP A 421 14.62 -23.58 -0.36
N GLY A 422 14.56 -22.36 -0.90
CA GLY A 422 14.77 -22.07 -2.32
C GLY A 422 13.56 -22.32 -3.24
N ASN A 423 12.53 -23.04 -2.79
CA ASN A 423 11.24 -23.06 -3.49
C ASN A 423 10.47 -21.75 -3.20
N ALA A 424 10.57 -20.78 -4.11
CA ALA A 424 9.95 -19.46 -3.95
C ALA A 424 8.41 -19.44 -3.97
N ALA A 425 7.74 -20.56 -4.29
CA ALA A 425 6.29 -20.69 -4.33
C ALA A 425 5.84 -21.96 -3.58
N PHE A 426 6.37 -22.15 -2.37
CA PHE A 426 6.05 -23.29 -1.49
C PHE A 426 4.59 -23.34 -1.07
N ASN A 427 3.97 -22.19 -0.75
CA ASN A 427 2.56 -22.11 -0.39
C ASN A 427 1.97 -20.72 -0.69
N LEU A 428 0.64 -20.61 -0.76
CA LEU A 428 -0.07 -19.34 -0.98
C LEU A 428 -1.33 -19.28 -0.12
N GLN A 429 -1.40 -18.29 0.77
CA GLN A 429 -2.55 -18.02 1.64
C GLN A 429 -3.35 -16.83 1.15
N ASN A 430 -4.67 -16.97 1.01
CA ASN A 430 -5.60 -15.93 0.53
C ASN A 430 -6.38 -15.22 1.65
N GLY A 431 -5.97 -15.40 2.91
CA GLY A 431 -6.67 -14.84 4.06
C GLY A 431 -6.04 -15.29 5.40
N PRO A 432 -6.45 -14.68 6.52
CA PRO A 432 -5.96 -15.02 7.83
C PRO A 432 -6.54 -16.36 8.33
N PRO A 433 -5.81 -17.14 9.15
CA PRO A 433 -4.40 -16.94 9.50
C PRO A 433 -3.46 -17.33 8.36
N TYR A 434 -2.47 -16.48 8.07
CA TYR A 434 -1.45 -16.73 7.04
C TYR A 434 -0.43 -17.75 7.54
N ALA A 435 -0.79 -19.04 7.48
CA ALA A 435 0.07 -20.17 7.83
C ALA A 435 1.03 -20.54 6.69
N ALA A 436 2.29 -20.76 7.00
CA ALA A 436 3.33 -21.14 6.04
C ALA A 436 3.02 -22.46 5.33
N TYR A 437 2.37 -23.40 6.03
CA TYR A 437 1.93 -24.68 5.49
C TYR A 437 0.42 -24.87 5.65
N ALA A 438 -0.29 -25.25 4.58
CA ALA A 438 -1.69 -25.69 4.63
C ALA A 438 -2.06 -26.53 3.40
N GLN A 439 -2.96 -27.50 3.58
CA GLN A 439 -3.40 -28.45 2.55
C GLN A 439 -4.92 -28.61 2.62
N GLY A 440 -5.66 -28.07 1.65
CA GLY A 440 -7.11 -28.24 1.49
C GLY A 440 -7.99 -27.38 2.42
N ASP A 441 -7.84 -27.51 3.73
CA ASP A 441 -8.76 -26.89 4.72
C ASP A 441 -8.44 -25.40 4.96
N LYS A 442 -9.30 -24.52 4.44
CA LYS A 442 -9.25 -23.07 4.72
C LYS A 442 -9.62 -22.78 6.18
N GLY A 443 -8.81 -21.95 6.85
CA GLY A 443 -9.17 -21.35 8.16
C GLY A 443 -8.80 -22.15 9.42
N ARG A 444 -8.04 -23.24 9.29
CA ARG A 444 -7.38 -23.91 10.45
C ARG A 444 -5.89 -24.05 10.21
N TYR A 445 -5.13 -24.11 11.31
CA TYR A 445 -3.74 -24.55 11.25
C TYR A 445 -3.65 -26.05 10.98
N GLN A 446 -2.51 -26.46 10.42
CA GLN A 446 -2.18 -27.86 10.15
C GLN A 446 -0.76 -28.15 10.62
N ALA A 447 -0.47 -29.38 11.06
CA ALA A 447 0.86 -29.74 11.53
C ALA A 447 1.85 -29.79 10.37
N TRP A 448 2.91 -28.98 10.47
CA TRP A 448 3.99 -29.00 9.49
C TRP A 448 5.14 -29.86 10.00
N THR A 449 5.34 -31.02 9.37
CA THR A 449 6.53 -31.85 9.60
C THR A 449 7.73 -31.23 8.90
N LEU A 450 8.49 -30.42 9.64
CA LEU A 450 9.80 -29.92 9.22
C LEU A 450 10.84 -31.04 9.33
N ALA A 451 11.80 -31.07 8.41
CA ALA A 451 12.99 -31.92 8.54
C ALA A 451 13.96 -31.33 9.58
N PRO A 452 14.84 -32.12 10.22
CA PRO A 452 15.97 -31.58 10.98
C PRO A 452 17.01 -30.97 10.04
N GLY A 453 17.50 -29.76 10.33
CA GLY A 453 18.40 -29.02 9.45
C GLY A 453 18.45 -27.51 9.72
N SER A 454 19.05 -26.77 8.78
CA SER A 454 18.91 -25.31 8.68
C SER A 454 17.92 -25.00 7.58
N HIS A 455 16.99 -24.08 7.84
CA HIS A 455 15.85 -23.78 7.00
C HIS A 455 15.66 -22.27 6.81
N THR A 456 15.05 -21.92 5.69
CA THR A 456 14.76 -20.54 5.28
C THR A 456 13.29 -20.41 4.89
N LEU A 457 12.56 -19.55 5.58
CA LEU A 457 11.17 -19.22 5.26
C LEU A 457 11.07 -17.75 4.85
N THR A 458 10.70 -17.50 3.60
CA THR A 458 10.38 -16.17 3.09
C THR A 458 8.86 -16.01 3.00
N ALA A 459 8.33 -14.87 3.41
CA ALA A 459 6.94 -14.49 3.17
C ALA A 459 6.88 -13.16 2.42
N THR A 460 6.15 -13.14 1.30
CA THR A 460 5.90 -11.96 0.48
C THR A 460 4.39 -11.71 0.47
N PRO A 461 3.90 -10.59 1.03
CA PRO A 461 2.48 -10.27 1.05
C PRO A 461 2.07 -9.52 -0.22
N TYR A 462 0.80 -9.63 -0.59
CA TYR A 462 0.23 -9.08 -1.82
C TYR A 462 -1.13 -8.44 -1.55
N ALA A 463 -1.39 -7.30 -2.19
CA ALA A 463 -2.59 -6.50 -1.95
C ALA A 463 -3.89 -7.19 -2.43
N ALA A 464 -3.83 -8.09 -3.41
CA ALA A 464 -4.95 -8.91 -3.86
C ALA A 464 -4.71 -10.41 -3.64
N ALA A 465 -5.74 -11.23 -3.89
CA ALA A 465 -5.67 -12.69 -3.80
C ALA A 465 -4.72 -13.29 -4.85
N ARG A 466 -4.34 -14.56 -4.65
CA ARG A 466 -3.56 -15.39 -5.58
C ARG A 466 -2.20 -14.78 -6.01
N GLY A 467 -1.58 -13.97 -5.15
CA GLY A 467 -0.32 -13.26 -5.46
C GLY A 467 -0.49 -12.06 -6.39
N GLY A 468 -1.71 -11.53 -6.51
CA GLY A 468 -2.03 -10.40 -7.39
C GLY A 468 -1.91 -9.02 -6.72
N GLY A 469 -1.94 -7.98 -7.55
CA GLY A 469 -1.86 -6.58 -7.11
C GLY A 469 -0.43 -6.17 -6.70
N SER A 470 -0.33 -5.09 -5.92
CA SER A 470 0.94 -4.60 -5.39
C SER A 470 1.56 -5.62 -4.43
N ALA A 471 2.79 -6.05 -4.75
CA ALA A 471 3.63 -6.84 -3.87
C ALA A 471 4.21 -5.97 -2.74
N GLY A 472 4.27 -6.55 -1.54
CA GLY A 472 4.83 -5.94 -0.35
C GLY A 472 6.32 -6.23 -0.15
N GLY A 473 6.85 -5.69 0.95
CA GLY A 473 8.19 -6.05 1.42
C GLY A 473 8.24 -7.51 1.87
N ALA A 474 9.06 -8.32 1.23
CA ALA A 474 9.30 -9.70 1.63
C ALA A 474 10.15 -9.74 2.92
N LEU A 475 9.81 -10.63 3.85
CA LEU A 475 10.62 -10.92 5.04
C LEU A 475 11.07 -12.38 5.00
N THR A 476 12.35 -12.61 5.26
CA THR A 476 12.94 -13.95 5.41
C THR A 476 13.32 -14.19 6.86
N LEU A 477 13.00 -15.38 7.36
CA LEU A 477 13.44 -15.93 8.63
C LEU A 477 14.42 -17.07 8.36
N ALA A 478 15.61 -17.01 8.95
CA ALA A 478 16.49 -18.17 9.06
C ALA A 478 16.23 -18.88 10.40
N PHE A 479 16.17 -20.21 10.39
CA PHE A 479 15.97 -21.00 11.61
C PHE A 479 16.56 -22.40 11.47
N ARG A 480 16.73 -23.11 12.59
CA ARG A 480 17.25 -24.48 12.61
C ARG A 480 16.31 -25.40 13.36
N VAL A 481 16.20 -26.64 12.89
CA VAL A 481 15.27 -27.65 13.41
C VAL A 481 16.08 -28.83 13.96
N ARG A 482 15.69 -29.30 15.15
CA ARG A 482 16.36 -30.40 15.90
C ARG A 482 15.35 -31.34 16.56
#